data_AF-A0AAV1GTV0-F1
#
_entry.id   AF-A0AAV1GTV0-F1
#
_cell.length_a   1.000
_cell.length_b   1.000
_cell.length_c   1.000
_cell.angle_alpha   90.00
_cell.angle_beta   90.00
_cell.angle_gamma   90.00
#
_symmetry.space_group_name_H-M   'P 1'
#
loop_
_entity.id
_entity.type
_entity.pdbx_description
1 polymer ?
#
loop_
_entity_poly.entity_id
_entity_poly.type
_entity_poly.pdbx_seq_one_letter_code
_entity_poly.pdbx_strand_id
1 'polypeptide(L)'
;MSSSRSDLIDFSALERELQGAIELERRYQRENDAKLRAVSQGVTYDQFRNLVLSSNLKPLEKKDKEGAQRKQPWNPVATSSKDRMDSS
;
A
#
# COMPACT_ATOMS: atom_id res chain seq x y z
N MET A 1 24.61 -10.65 -49.69
CA MET A 1 24.71 -11.21 -48.33
C MET A 1 23.32 -11.11 -47.72
N SER A 2 22.70 -12.23 -47.36
CA SER A 2 21.35 -12.28 -46.82
C SER A 2 21.37 -11.68 -45.42
N SER A 3 20.80 -10.49 -45.23
CA SER A 3 20.60 -9.92 -43.90
C SER A 3 19.61 -10.81 -43.16
N SER A 4 20.13 -11.63 -42.27
CA SER A 4 19.37 -12.50 -41.40
C SER A 4 18.32 -11.66 -40.69
N ARG A 5 17.04 -12.04 -40.76
CA ARG A 5 15.87 -11.38 -40.13
C ARG A 5 15.97 -11.26 -38.60
N SER A 6 17.06 -11.77 -38.07
CA SER A 6 17.45 -11.98 -36.70
C SER A 6 18.65 -11.07 -36.38
N ASP A 7 18.60 -9.81 -36.81
CA ASP A 7 19.46 -8.70 -36.36
C ASP A 7 18.66 -7.71 -35.47
N LEU A 8 17.88 -8.08 -34.46
CA LEU A 8 17.56 -9.32 -33.77
C LEU A 8 16.67 -8.78 -32.63
N ILE A 9 15.36 -8.98 -32.67
CA ILE A 9 14.41 -8.34 -31.72
C ILE A 9 14.97 -8.41 -30.29
N ASP A 10 15.11 -7.26 -29.62
CA ASP A 10 15.57 -7.22 -28.24
C ASP A 10 14.45 -7.68 -27.31
N PHE A 11 14.43 -9.00 -27.07
CA PHE A 11 13.46 -9.63 -26.18
C PHE A 11 13.55 -9.09 -24.75
N SER A 12 14.72 -8.62 -24.30
CA SER A 12 14.88 -8.06 -22.96
C SER A 12 14.21 -6.69 -22.83
N ALA A 13 14.32 -5.85 -23.87
CA ALA A 13 13.60 -4.59 -23.94
C ALA A 13 12.08 -4.82 -24.01
N LEU A 14 11.64 -5.79 -24.81
CA LEU A 14 10.22 -6.15 -24.95
C LEU A 14 9.63 -6.71 -23.65
N GLU A 15 10.37 -7.54 -22.93
CA GLU A 15 9.95 -8.07 -21.64
C GLU A 15 9.80 -6.96 -20.60
N ARG A 16 10.75 -6.02 -20.55
CA ARG A 16 10.66 -4.85 -19.65
C ARG A 16 9.46 -3.97 -20.00
N GLU A 17 9.20 -3.74 -21.29
CA GLU A 17 8.02 -3.00 -21.74
C GLU A 17 6.74 -3.71 -21.31
N LEU A 18 6.66 -5.03 -21.50
CA LEU A 18 5.52 -5.84 -21.08
C LEU A 18 5.30 -5.77 -19.56
N GLN A 19 6.37 -5.92 -18.78
CA GLN A 19 6.31 -5.82 -17.32
C GLN A 19 5.79 -4.43 -16.89
N GLY A 20 6.30 -3.36 -17.51
CA GLY A 20 5.82 -2.00 -17.27
C GLY A 20 4.34 -1.84 -17.62
N ALA A 21 3.90 -2.36 -18.76
CA ALA A 21 2.50 -2.31 -19.19
C ALA A 21 1.58 -3.05 -18.20
N ILE A 22 1.98 -4.24 -17.74
CA ILE A 22 1.24 -5.02 -16.74
C ILE A 22 1.14 -4.27 -15.42
N GLU A 23 2.22 -3.64 -14.95
CA GLU A 23 2.21 -2.87 -13.70
C GLU A 23 1.33 -1.63 -13.79
N LEU A 24 1.38 -0.92 -14.92
CA LEU A 24 0.50 0.21 -15.21
C LEU A 24 -0.97 -0.21 -15.20
N GLU A 25 -1.29 -1.33 -15.86
CA GLU A 25 -2.66 -1.84 -15.88
C GLU A 25 -3.14 -2.27 -14.49
N ARG A 26 -2.30 -2.96 -13.71
CA ARG A 26 -2.63 -3.33 -12.31
C ARG A 26 -2.88 -2.08 -11.44
N ARG A 27 -2.11 -1.01 -11.63
CA ARG A 27 -2.31 0.25 -10.93
C ARG A 27 -3.63 0.90 -11.36
N TYR A 28 -3.88 0.98 -12.66
CA TYR A 28 -5.11 1.52 -13.22
C TYR A 28 -6.34 0.78 -12.67
N GLN A 29 -6.31 -0.55 -12.62
CA GLN A 29 -7.39 -1.36 -12.08
C GLN A 29 -7.66 -1.06 -10.59
N ARG A 30 -6.62 -0.94 -9.76
CA ARG A 30 -6.76 -0.57 -8.34
C ARG A 30 -7.37 0.82 -8.15
N GLU A 31 -6.90 1.79 -8.92
CA GLU A 31 -7.44 3.16 -8.86
C GLU A 31 -8.89 3.19 -9.34
N ASN A 32 -9.23 2.47 -10.42
CA ASN A 32 -10.60 2.41 -10.94
C ASN A 32 -11.56 1.72 -9.97
N ASP A 33 -11.13 0.62 -9.35
CA ASP A 33 -11.91 -0.04 -8.30
C ASP A 33 -12.18 0.91 -7.11
N ALA A 34 -11.17 1.67 -6.67
CA ALA A 34 -11.37 2.69 -5.64
C ALA A 34 -12.34 3.80 -6.07
N LYS A 35 -12.27 4.25 -7.34
CA LYS A 35 -13.21 5.22 -7.91
C LYS A 35 -14.64 4.68 -7.88
N LEU A 36 -14.86 3.45 -8.36
CA LEU A 36 -16.17 2.81 -8.40
C LEU A 36 -16.75 2.61 -6.99
N ARG A 37 -15.91 2.18 -6.04
CA ARG A 37 -16.30 2.06 -4.63
C ARG A 37 -16.68 3.39 -3.99
N ALA A 38 -15.91 4.44 -4.25
CA ALA A 38 -16.22 5.77 -3.69
C ALA A 38 -17.51 6.35 -4.29
N VAL A 39 -17.74 6.17 -5.59
CA VAL A 39 -18.99 6.59 -6.25
C VAL A 39 -20.19 5.82 -5.69
N SER A 40 -20.08 4.50 -5.52
CA SER A 40 -21.19 3.69 -4.98
C SER A 40 -21.52 4.04 -3.53
N GLN A 41 -20.53 4.52 -2.76
CA GLN A 41 -20.73 5.02 -1.40
C GLN A 41 -21.32 6.43 -1.33
N GLY A 42 -21.36 7.19 -2.44
CA GLY A 42 -21.91 8.54 -2.46
C GLY A 42 -21.11 9.55 -1.63
N VAL A 43 -19.79 9.39 -1.54
CA VAL A 43 -18.92 10.23 -0.70
C VAL A 43 -18.72 11.64 -1.28
N THR A 44 -18.30 12.58 -0.43
CA THR A 44 -17.91 13.93 -0.91
C THR A 44 -16.66 13.87 -1.79
N TYR A 45 -16.44 14.88 -2.62
CA TYR A 45 -15.29 14.90 -3.53
C TYR A 45 -13.94 14.77 -2.80
N ASP A 46 -13.78 15.42 -1.65
CA ASP A 46 -12.53 15.32 -0.87
C ASP A 46 -12.31 13.90 -0.35
N GLN A 47 -13.38 13.23 0.09
CA GLN A 47 -13.33 11.83 0.53
C GLN A 47 -13.02 10.90 -0.66
N PHE A 48 -13.67 11.12 -1.81
CA PHE A 48 -13.39 10.40 -3.05
C PHE A 48 -11.90 10.52 -3.42
N ARG A 49 -11.36 11.73 -3.42
CA ARG A 49 -9.96 12.00 -3.76
C ARG A 49 -9.02 11.23 -2.82
N ASN A 50 -9.28 11.29 -1.52
CA ASN A 50 -8.47 10.58 -0.53
C ASN A 50 -8.53 9.05 -0.72
N LEU A 51 -9.71 8.49 -0.98
CA LEU A 51 -9.89 7.06 -1.23
C LEU A 51 -9.10 6.61 -2.47
N VAL A 52 -9.21 7.34 -3.59
CA VAL A 52 -8.50 7.01 -4.84
C VAL A 52 -6.99 7.11 -4.67
N LEU A 53 -6.49 8.16 -4.00
CA LEU A 53 -5.06 8.32 -3.71
C LEU A 53 -4.52 7.19 -2.82
N SER A 54 -5.35 6.70 -1.88
CA SER A 54 -4.99 5.61 -0.97
C SER A 54 -5.15 4.20 -1.57
N SER A 55 -5.56 4.06 -2.83
CA SER A 55 -5.83 2.76 -3.49
C SER A 55 -4.62 1.80 -3.58
N ASN A 56 -3.41 2.34 -3.43
CA ASN A 56 -2.16 1.56 -3.46
C ASN A 56 -1.75 1.00 -2.09
N LEU A 57 -2.45 1.36 -1.00
CA LEU A 57 -2.14 0.87 0.34
C LEU A 57 -2.47 -0.63 0.45
N LYS A 58 -1.54 -1.39 1.01
CA LYS A 58 -1.75 -2.80 1.32
C LYS A 58 -2.55 -2.94 2.62
N PRO A 59 -3.45 -3.93 2.74
CA PRO A 59 -4.07 -4.26 4.01
C PRO A 59 -3.00 -4.56 5.07
N LEU A 60 -3.20 -4.07 6.30
CA LEU A 60 -2.31 -4.34 7.42
C LEU A 60 -2.30 -5.84 7.75
N GLU A 61 -1.10 -6.42 7.82
CA GLU A 61 -0.91 -7.81 8.21
C GLU A 61 -1.05 -7.96 9.73
N LYS A 62 -1.29 -9.19 10.22
CA LYS A 62 -1.41 -9.45 11.66
C LYS A 62 -0.16 -9.02 12.44
N LYS A 63 1.01 -9.20 11.83
CA LYS A 63 2.31 -8.78 12.37
C LYS A 63 2.46 -7.27 12.48
N ASP A 64 1.74 -6.50 11.65
CA ASP A 64 1.72 -5.03 11.76
C ASP A 64 0.85 -4.55 12.92
N LYS A 65 -0.15 -5.36 13.31
CA LYS A 65 -1.08 -5.07 14.42
C LYS A 65 -0.48 -5.44 15.77
N GLU A 66 0.31 -6.51 15.79
CA GLU A 66 1.14 -6.93 16.93
C GLU A 66 2.32 -5.97 17.02
N GLY A 67 2.06 -4.75 17.50
CA GLY A 67 3.06 -3.70 17.60
C GLY A 67 4.36 -4.25 18.22
N ALA A 68 5.49 -4.00 17.54
CA ALA A 68 6.82 -4.31 18.06
C ALA A 68 6.90 -3.94 19.54
N GLN A 69 7.56 -4.77 20.36
CA GLN A 69 7.60 -4.59 21.83
C GLN A 69 7.78 -3.12 22.17
N ARG A 70 6.68 -2.49 22.61
CA ARG A 70 6.64 -1.05 22.81
C ARG A 70 7.61 -0.76 23.95
N LYS A 71 8.77 -0.19 23.62
CA LYS A 71 9.79 0.21 24.61
C LYS A 71 9.29 1.25 25.60
N GLN A 72 8.13 1.85 25.35
CA GLN A 72 7.52 2.88 26.18
C GLN A 72 6.04 2.54 26.43
N PRO A 73 5.55 2.72 27.66
CA PRO A 73 4.12 2.64 27.96
C PRO A 73 3.35 3.63 27.08
N TRP A 74 2.21 3.19 26.54
CA TRP A 74 1.29 4.05 25.79
C TRP A 74 0.77 5.23 26.64
N ASN A 75 0.81 5.10 27.96
CA ASN A 75 0.44 6.14 28.91
C ASN A 75 1.49 6.24 30.03
N PRO A 76 2.28 7.33 30.11
CA PRO A 76 3.27 7.52 31.17
C PRO A 76 2.64 7.77 32.56
N VAL A 77 1.36 8.15 32.61
CA VAL A 77 0.63 8.35 33.88
C VAL A 77 0.17 7.03 34.50
N ALA A 78 0.08 5.96 33.70
CA ALA A 78 -0.34 4.65 34.20
C ALA A 78 0.73 3.97 35.08
N THR A 79 2.01 4.33 34.93
CA THR A 79 3.10 3.74 35.72
C THR A 79 3.25 4.36 37.10
N SER A 80 2.85 5.62 37.30
CA SER A 80 3.00 6.32 38.58
C SER A 80 2.06 5.85 39.70
N SER A 81 1.07 5.02 39.38
CA SER A 81 0.08 4.52 40.35
C SER A 81 0.55 3.25 41.07
N LYS A 82 1.53 2.53 40.52
CA LYS A 82 2.02 1.27 41.09
C LYS A 82 2.96 1.49 42.29
N ASP A 83 3.78 2.55 42.22
CA ASP A 83 4.79 2.89 43.25
C ASP A 83 4.23 3.62 44.48
N ARG A 84 2.90 3.82 44.56
CA ARG A 84 2.24 4.50 45.70
C ARG A 84 1.46 3.55 46.60
N MET A 85 1.29 2.29 46.21
CA MET A 85 0.49 1.30 46.95
C MET A 85 1.33 0.30 47.73
N ASP A 86 2.65 0.29 47.55
CA ASP A 86 3.63 -0.57 48.21
C ASP A 86 4.33 0.11 49.41
N SER A 87 3.92 1.33 49.76
CA SER A 87 4.48 2.12 50.89
C SER A 87 3.50 2.34 52.05
N SER A 88 2.55 1.43 52.31
CA SER A 88 1.68 1.47 53.50
C SER A 88 1.48 0.11 54.13
#